data_AF-A0A9E5GC36-F1
#
_entry.id   AF-A0A9E5GC36-F1
#
_cell.length_a   1.000
_cell.length_b   1.000
_cell.length_c   1.000
_cell.angle_alpha   90.00
_cell.angle_beta   90.00
_cell.angle_gamma   90.00
#
_symmetry.space_group_name_H-M   'P 1'
#
loop_
_entity.id
_entity.type
_entity.pdbx_description
1 polymer ?
#
loop_
_entity_poly.entity_id
_entity_poly.type
_entity_poly.pdbx_seq_one_letter_code
_entity_poly.pdbx_strand_id
1 'polypeptide(L)'
;MLLDIDTQQAIDPLIWHAFPDEKDGILSDEIWQCGELVCTLLKSPRCRNGEDLVFIPYAMIVKRESQIILCVSLEQEDLRALSYKLGLSLKELQQDYQTKGQFSELRAFLYTDEIREDLGLYEEGLDIQSVRIFMLETVCDTFDILSEPVQVRK
;
A
#
# COMPACT_ATOMS: atom_id res chain seq x y z
N MET A 1 -7.79 11.03 -7.01
CA MET A 1 -7.91 10.70 -8.45
C MET A 1 -9.17 9.86 -8.67
N LEU A 2 -9.82 9.92 -9.83
CA LEU A 2 -10.96 9.06 -10.16
C LEU A 2 -10.61 8.21 -11.37
N LEU A 3 -10.64 6.89 -11.21
CA LEU A 3 -10.29 5.89 -12.21
C LEU A 3 -11.54 5.18 -12.70
N ASP A 4 -11.49 4.70 -13.93
CA ASP A 4 -12.57 3.93 -14.54
C ASP A 4 -12.22 2.43 -14.44
N ILE A 5 -13.11 1.66 -13.82
CA ILE A 5 -12.91 0.24 -13.54
C ILE A 5 -12.68 -0.57 -14.80
N ASP A 6 -13.30 -0.21 -15.93
CA ASP A 6 -13.30 -0.97 -17.19
C ASP A 6 -12.07 -0.66 -18.04
N THR A 7 -11.50 0.54 -17.89
CA THR A 7 -10.36 0.99 -18.70
C THR A 7 -9.02 0.97 -17.98
N GLN A 8 -9.01 0.91 -16.64
CA GLN A 8 -7.77 0.88 -15.86
C GLN A 8 -6.88 -0.29 -16.27
N GLN A 9 -5.62 -0.01 -16.58
CA GLN A 9 -4.67 -1.03 -16.99
C GLN A 9 -4.09 -1.76 -15.79
N ALA A 10 -3.54 -2.94 -16.06
CA ALA A 10 -2.83 -3.71 -15.06
C ALA A 10 -1.50 -3.04 -14.70
N ILE A 11 -1.21 -2.99 -13.40
CA ILE A 11 0.09 -2.56 -12.90
C ILE A 11 1.13 -3.62 -13.29
N ASP A 12 2.23 -3.19 -13.90
CA ASP A 12 3.46 -3.99 -13.92
C ASP A 12 4.18 -3.78 -12.57
N PRO A 13 4.22 -4.80 -11.68
CA PRO A 13 4.80 -4.67 -10.34
C PRO A 13 6.30 -4.31 -10.34
N LEU A 14 6.99 -4.50 -11.47
CA LEU A 14 8.42 -4.22 -11.59
C LEU A 14 8.73 -2.74 -11.83
N ILE A 15 7.72 -1.93 -12.19
CA ILE A 15 7.90 -0.48 -12.39
C ILE A 15 8.21 0.22 -11.06
N TRP A 16 7.65 -0.27 -9.96
CA TRP A 16 7.72 0.39 -8.66
C TRP A 16 8.63 -0.37 -7.68
N HIS A 17 9.70 0.28 -7.22
CA HIS A 17 10.66 -0.33 -6.30
C HIS A 17 10.03 -0.81 -4.97
N ALA A 18 9.11 -0.01 -4.41
CA ALA A 18 8.43 -0.28 -3.15
C ALA A 18 7.12 -1.06 -3.31
N PHE A 19 6.84 -1.64 -4.48
CA PHE A 19 5.60 -2.38 -4.69
C PHE A 19 5.54 -3.61 -3.77
N PRO A 20 4.44 -3.81 -3.02
CA PRO A 20 4.29 -4.97 -2.15
C PRO A 20 4.19 -6.27 -2.96
N ASP A 21 4.77 -7.36 -2.45
CA ASP A 21 4.55 -8.68 -3.04
C ASP A 21 3.14 -9.19 -2.69
N GLU A 22 2.27 -9.28 -3.71
CA GLU A 22 0.90 -9.75 -3.61
C GLU A 22 0.73 -11.17 -3.03
N LYS A 23 1.83 -11.94 -2.95
CA LYS A 23 1.84 -13.32 -2.45
C LYS A 23 2.27 -13.43 -0.99
N ASP A 24 2.78 -12.35 -0.42
CA ASP A 24 3.30 -12.31 0.94
C ASP A 24 2.34 -11.58 1.88
N GLY A 25 2.33 -11.96 3.16
CA GLY A 25 1.52 -11.30 4.18
C GLY A 25 0.00 -11.38 3.98
N ILE A 26 -0.52 -12.24 3.11
CA ILE A 26 -1.96 -12.35 2.82
C ILE A 26 -2.76 -12.65 4.10
N LEU A 27 -3.72 -11.79 4.41
CA LEU A 27 -4.73 -12.03 5.44
C LEU A 27 -5.93 -12.73 4.79
N SER A 28 -6.01 -14.06 4.96
CA SER A 28 -7.03 -14.88 4.30
C SER A 28 -8.48 -14.56 4.69
N ASP A 29 -8.65 -13.93 5.85
CA ASP A 29 -9.90 -13.41 6.39
C ASP A 29 -10.20 -11.97 5.93
N GLU A 30 -9.27 -11.27 5.29
CA GLU A 30 -9.47 -9.88 4.85
C GLU A 30 -9.44 -9.77 3.31
N ILE A 31 -10.27 -10.61 2.68
CA ILE A 31 -10.56 -10.57 1.24
C ILE A 31 -11.97 -10.02 1.05
N TRP A 32 -12.07 -8.94 0.29
CA TRP A 32 -13.27 -8.14 0.11
C TRP A 32 -13.60 -8.01 -1.37
N GLN A 33 -14.88 -7.91 -1.67
CA GLN A 33 -15.40 -7.65 -3.00
C GLN A 33 -16.05 -6.27 -3.01
N CYS A 34 -15.57 -5.40 -3.90
CA CYS A 34 -16.09 -4.05 -4.14
C CYS A 34 -16.57 -4.00 -5.59
N GLY A 35 -17.87 -4.21 -5.82
CA GLY A 35 -18.41 -4.40 -7.17
C GLY A 35 -17.77 -5.61 -7.87
N GLU A 36 -17.06 -5.37 -8.97
CA GLU A 36 -16.34 -6.39 -9.75
C GLU A 36 -14.89 -6.60 -9.29
N LEU A 37 -14.42 -5.78 -8.35
CA LEU A 37 -13.05 -5.81 -7.86
C LEU A 37 -12.91 -6.73 -6.66
N VAL A 38 -11.77 -7.42 -6.60
CA VAL A 38 -11.35 -8.22 -5.44
C VAL A 38 -10.20 -7.52 -4.74
N CYS A 39 -10.45 -7.07 -3.53
CA CYS A 39 -9.50 -6.39 -2.65
C CYS A 39 -8.94 -7.39 -1.64
N THR A 40 -7.62 -7.54 -1.59
CA THR A 40 -6.94 -8.44 -0.65
C THR A 40 -6.02 -7.63 0.24
N LEU A 41 -6.28 -7.66 1.55
CA LEU A 41 -5.42 -7.00 2.54
C LEU A 41 -4.21 -7.89 2.85
N LEU A 42 -3.05 -7.26 2.89
CA LEU A 42 -1.75 -7.83 3.24
C LEU A 42 -1.26 -7.17 4.52
N LYS A 43 -0.66 -7.96 5.41
CA LYS A 43 -0.01 -7.51 6.63
C LYS A 43 1.49 -7.74 6.53
N SER A 44 2.23 -6.66 6.66
CA SER A 44 3.70 -6.65 6.61
C SER A 44 4.29 -7.36 5.38
N PRO A 45 3.76 -7.15 4.15
CA PRO A 45 4.32 -7.77 2.97
C PRO A 45 5.74 -7.23 2.69
N ARG A 46 6.60 -8.08 2.14
CA ARG A 46 7.89 -7.63 1.59
C ARG A 46 7.71 -6.83 0.30
N CYS A 47 8.69 -6.01 -0.03
CA CYS A 47 8.79 -5.41 -1.36
C CYS A 47 9.06 -6.50 -2.40
N ARG A 48 8.32 -6.50 -3.52
CA ARG A 48 8.46 -7.48 -4.61
C ARG A 48 9.87 -7.52 -5.19
N ASN A 49 10.52 -6.35 -5.28
CA ASN A 49 11.87 -6.23 -5.84
C ASN A 49 12.99 -6.64 -4.85
N GLY A 50 12.65 -6.99 -3.60
CA GLY A 50 13.59 -7.51 -2.60
C GLY A 50 14.49 -6.46 -1.93
N GLU A 51 14.37 -5.18 -2.30
CA GLU A 51 15.00 -4.07 -1.58
C GLU A 51 14.05 -3.52 -0.52
N ASP A 52 14.26 -3.91 0.74
CA ASP A 52 13.45 -3.46 1.89
C ASP A 52 13.90 -2.06 2.38
N LEU A 53 13.95 -1.08 1.46
CA LEU A 53 14.16 0.34 1.81
C LEU A 53 12.93 0.97 2.47
N VAL A 54 11.78 0.35 2.24
CA VAL A 54 10.49 0.77 2.74
C VAL A 54 9.91 -0.39 3.56
N PHE A 55 9.45 -0.08 4.75
CA PHE A 55 8.64 -0.96 5.57
C PHE A 55 7.16 -0.71 5.26
N ILE A 56 6.45 -1.77 4.88
CA ILE A 56 5.03 -1.71 4.50
C ILE A 56 4.22 -2.40 5.60
N PRO A 57 3.70 -1.71 6.64
CA PRO A 57 2.89 -2.35 7.67
C PRO A 57 1.64 -3.05 7.11
N TYR A 58 0.96 -2.44 6.15
CA TYR A 58 -0.21 -3.00 5.47
C TYR A 58 -0.31 -2.51 4.03
N ALA A 59 -0.84 -3.35 3.15
CA ALA A 59 -1.18 -2.98 1.79
C ALA A 59 -2.46 -3.68 1.34
N MET A 60 -3.22 -3.07 0.44
CA MET A 60 -4.40 -3.66 -0.18
C MET A 60 -4.18 -3.78 -1.68
N ILE A 61 -4.14 -5.02 -2.17
CA ILE A 61 -4.04 -5.34 -3.59
C ILE A 61 -5.45 -5.44 -4.16
N VAL A 62 -5.72 -4.68 -5.23
CA VAL A 62 -7.02 -4.68 -5.90
C VAL A 62 -6.88 -5.32 -7.28
N LYS A 63 -7.68 -6.37 -7.50
CA LYS A 63 -7.65 -7.14 -8.74
C LYS A 63 -8.98 -7.05 -9.49
N ARG A 64 -8.87 -6.92 -10.81
CA ARG A 64 -9.95 -7.16 -11.78
C ARG A 64 -9.57 -8.35 -12.64
N GLU A 65 -10.41 -9.37 -12.72
CA GLU A 65 -10.16 -10.59 -13.50
C GLU A 65 -8.76 -11.21 -13.27
N SER A 66 -8.26 -11.18 -12.04
CA SER A 66 -6.92 -11.63 -11.61
C SER A 66 -5.73 -10.71 -11.95
N GLN A 67 -5.94 -9.62 -12.67
CA GLN A 67 -4.92 -8.59 -12.91
C GLN A 67 -4.94 -7.55 -11.79
N ILE A 68 -3.76 -7.17 -11.28
CA ILE A 68 -3.67 -6.08 -10.31
C ILE A 68 -3.83 -4.77 -11.06
N ILE A 69 -4.83 -3.97 -10.70
CA ILE A 69 -5.11 -2.69 -11.36
C ILE A 69 -4.89 -1.48 -10.43
N LEU A 70 -4.86 -1.73 -9.12
CA LEU A 70 -4.63 -0.72 -8.09
C LEU A 70 -3.96 -1.39 -6.88
N CYS A 71 -3.09 -0.65 -6.19
CA CYS A 71 -2.61 -1.05 -4.87
C CYS A 71 -2.62 0.18 -3.94
N VAL A 72 -3.21 0.04 -2.77
CA VAL A 72 -3.11 1.02 -1.68
C VAL A 72 -2.10 0.50 -0.67
N SER A 73 -1.16 1.30 -0.23
CA SER A 73 -0.06 0.86 0.64
C SER A 73 0.20 1.87 1.75
N LEU A 74 0.36 1.39 2.97
CA LEU A 74 0.88 2.19 4.08
C LEU A 74 2.36 1.93 4.20
N GLU A 75 3.17 2.99 4.19
CA GLU A 75 4.62 2.89 3.99
C GLU A 75 5.38 3.80 4.94
N GLN A 76 6.53 3.30 5.39
CA GLN A 76 7.55 4.07 6.08
C GLN A 76 8.91 3.76 5.48
N GLU A 77 9.72 4.77 5.24
CA GLU A 77 11.09 4.56 4.83
C GLU A 77 11.92 4.06 6.02
N ASP A 78 12.71 3.01 5.82
CA ASP A 78 13.66 2.53 6.83
C ASP A 78 14.95 3.36 6.73
N LEU A 79 15.10 4.29 7.68
CA LEU A 79 16.24 5.21 7.71
C LEU A 79 17.57 4.49 7.91
N ARG A 80 17.56 3.26 8.45
CA ARG A 80 18.77 2.43 8.59
C ARG A 80 19.16 1.85 7.24
N ALA A 81 18.20 1.34 6.49
CA ALA A 81 18.43 0.83 5.15
C ALA A 81 18.89 1.94 4.20
N LEU A 82 18.27 3.13 4.29
CA LEU A 82 18.70 4.32 3.57
C LEU A 82 20.11 4.79 3.97
N SER A 83 20.42 4.81 5.27
CA SER A 83 21.77 5.14 5.76
C SER A 83 22.83 4.24 5.12
N TYR A 84 22.57 2.93 5.09
CA TYR A 84 23.49 1.97 4.48
C TYR A 84 23.63 2.18 2.97
N LYS A 85 22.52 2.40 2.25
CA LYS A 85 22.53 2.54 0.79
C LYS A 85 23.14 3.86 0.31
N LEU A 86 22.91 4.95 1.05
CA LEU A 86 23.39 6.30 0.69
C LEU A 86 24.77 6.62 1.28
N GLY A 87 25.27 5.81 2.22
CA GLY A 87 26.53 6.08 2.93
C GLY A 87 26.46 7.27 3.88
N LEU A 88 25.25 7.68 4.28
CA LEU A 88 24.98 8.77 5.22
C LEU A 88 24.86 8.24 6.64
N SER A 89 25.11 9.07 7.65
CA SER A 89 24.85 8.63 9.03
C SER A 89 23.36 8.60 9.32
N LEU A 90 22.91 7.61 10.11
CA LEU A 90 21.52 7.53 10.56
C LEU A 90 21.07 8.82 11.28
N LYS A 91 22.00 9.50 11.99
CA LYS A 91 21.69 10.74 12.72
C LYS A 91 21.37 11.90 11.78
N GLU A 92 22.07 12.01 10.65
CA GLU A 92 21.76 13.01 9.61
C GLU A 92 20.37 12.77 9.05
N LEU A 93 20.06 11.53 8.67
CA LEU A 93 18.71 11.17 8.19
C LEU A 93 17.62 11.43 9.24
N GLN A 94 17.86 11.12 10.51
CA GLN A 94 16.93 11.44 11.60
C GLN A 94 16.68 12.95 11.75
N GLN A 95 17.70 13.79 11.53
CA GLN A 95 17.56 15.24 11.56
C GLN A 95 16.77 15.75 10.36
N ASP A 96 17.05 15.23 9.16
CA ASP A 96 16.36 15.61 7.93
C ASP A 96 14.87 15.24 7.97
N TYR A 97 14.55 14.03 8.45
CA TYR A 97 13.18 13.54 8.62
C TYR A 97 12.52 14.01 9.91
N GLN A 98 13.20 14.84 10.71
CA GLN A 98 12.70 15.41 11.97
C GLN A 98 12.16 14.34 12.95
N THR A 99 12.75 13.15 12.96
CA THR A 99 12.32 12.01 13.76
C THR A 99 13.44 11.51 14.66
N LYS A 100 13.07 10.96 15.83
CA LYS A 100 14.00 10.21 16.69
C LYS A 100 13.96 8.70 16.42
N GLY A 101 13.04 8.27 15.56
CA GLY A 101 12.80 6.87 15.21
C GLY A 101 13.78 6.32 14.18
N GLN A 102 13.60 5.05 13.83
CA GLN A 102 14.33 4.38 12.74
C GLN A 102 13.56 4.42 11.42
N PHE A 103 12.32 4.88 11.46
CA PHE A 103 11.40 4.94 10.34
C PHE A 103 10.93 6.38 10.14
N SER A 104 10.63 6.73 8.88
CA SER A 104 9.91 7.97 8.56
C SER A 104 8.49 7.95 9.15
N GLU A 105 7.78 9.05 8.99
CA GLU A 105 6.33 9.08 9.21
C GLU A 105 5.63 8.05 8.33
N LEU A 106 4.50 7.53 8.82
CA LEU A 106 3.66 6.59 8.10
C LEU A 106 2.81 7.33 7.09
N ARG A 107 2.95 6.98 5.82
CA ARG A 107 2.27 7.63 4.72
C ARG A 107 1.48 6.62 3.91
N ALA A 108 0.36 7.07 3.35
CA ALA A 108 -0.43 6.26 2.44
C ALA A 108 -0.04 6.57 0.99
N PHE A 109 0.07 5.53 0.18
CA PHE A 109 0.38 5.61 -1.23
C PHE A 109 -0.64 4.82 -2.05
N LEU A 110 -0.96 5.36 -3.22
CA LEU A 110 -1.79 4.73 -4.23
C LEU A 110 -0.94 4.43 -5.46
N TYR A 111 -0.90 3.18 -5.87
CA TYR A 111 -0.20 2.73 -7.07
C TYR A 111 -1.21 2.42 -8.15
N THR A 112 -0.96 2.97 -9.34
CA THR A 112 -1.57 2.56 -10.61
C THR A 112 -0.48 2.04 -11.54
N ASP A 113 -0.85 1.76 -12.78
CA ASP A 113 0.06 1.40 -13.87
C ASP A 113 1.04 2.54 -14.21
N GLU A 114 0.59 3.79 -14.10
CA GLU A 114 1.39 4.96 -14.50
C GLU A 114 1.94 5.77 -13.33
N ILE A 115 1.26 5.80 -12.18
CA ILE A 115 1.62 6.70 -11.08
C ILE A 115 1.71 6.01 -9.72
N ARG A 116 2.54 6.60 -8.86
CA ARG A 116 2.56 6.37 -7.41
C ARG A 116 2.20 7.69 -6.74
N GLU A 117 0.94 7.83 -6.33
CA GLU A 117 0.39 9.02 -5.68
C GLU A 117 0.58 8.95 -4.16
N ASP A 118 1.05 10.04 -3.56
CA ASP A 118 1.14 10.19 -2.10
C ASP A 118 -0.18 10.76 -1.57
N LEU A 119 -0.90 9.95 -0.80
CA LEU A 119 -2.19 10.30 -0.20
C LEU A 119 -2.05 11.08 1.12
N GLY A 120 -0.82 11.27 1.60
CA GLY A 120 -0.51 12.01 2.82
C GLY A 120 -0.18 11.11 4.01
N LEU A 121 -0.17 11.74 5.20
CA LEU A 121 0.10 11.06 6.47
C LEU A 121 -1.08 10.18 6.88
N TYR A 122 -0.78 8.98 7.36
CA TYR A 122 -1.77 8.12 8.01
C TYR A 122 -1.72 8.33 9.52
N GLU A 123 -2.80 8.87 10.08
CA GLU A 123 -2.88 9.28 11.49
C GLU A 123 -3.72 8.32 12.36
N GLU A 124 -4.42 7.37 11.74
CA GLU A 124 -5.27 6.41 12.43
C GLU A 124 -4.48 5.28 13.12
N GLY A 125 -5.20 4.44 13.88
CA GLY A 125 -4.63 3.26 14.52
C GLY A 125 -4.21 2.19 13.51
N LEU A 126 -3.10 1.51 13.78
CA LEU A 126 -2.65 0.35 12.98
C LEU A 126 -3.38 -0.97 13.34
N ASP A 127 -4.52 -0.89 13.99
CA ASP A 127 -5.38 -2.04 14.18
C ASP A 127 -6.10 -2.41 12.87
N ILE A 128 -6.46 -3.68 12.75
CA ILE A 128 -7.00 -4.24 11.50
C ILE A 128 -8.35 -3.64 11.09
N GLN A 129 -9.10 -3.04 12.02
CA GLN A 129 -10.40 -2.43 11.70
C GLN A 129 -10.17 -1.07 11.05
N SER A 130 -9.39 -0.20 11.68
CA SER A 130 -9.02 1.11 11.12
C SER A 130 -8.34 0.99 9.75
N VAL A 131 -7.34 0.11 9.63
CA VAL A 131 -6.65 -0.10 8.35
C VAL A 131 -7.59 -0.61 7.27
N ARG A 132 -8.46 -1.57 7.59
CA ARG A 132 -9.45 -2.09 6.62
C ARG A 132 -10.35 -0.97 6.11
N ILE A 133 -10.90 -0.16 7.01
CA ILE A 133 -11.86 0.91 6.66
C ILE A 133 -11.16 1.89 5.72
N PHE A 134 -10.00 2.41 6.13
CA PHE A 134 -9.21 3.33 5.33
C PHE A 134 -8.92 2.79 3.92
N MET A 135 -8.45 1.55 3.82
CA MET A 135 -8.08 0.95 2.54
C MET A 135 -9.29 0.75 1.63
N LEU A 136 -10.41 0.22 2.16
CA LEU A 136 -11.62 -0.01 1.37
C LEU A 136 -12.26 1.29 0.92
N GLU A 137 -12.35 2.29 1.80
CA GLU A 137 -12.85 3.63 1.45
C GLU A 137 -12.00 4.25 0.36
N THR A 138 -10.68 4.19 0.49
CA THR A 138 -9.75 4.70 -0.55
C THR A 138 -10.00 4.02 -1.90
N VAL A 139 -10.21 2.70 -1.92
CA VAL A 139 -10.51 1.97 -3.17
C VAL A 139 -11.86 2.38 -3.74
N CYS A 140 -12.90 2.46 -2.90
CA CYS A 140 -14.23 2.85 -3.35
C CYS A 140 -14.25 4.28 -3.89
N ASP A 141 -13.60 5.23 -3.21
CA ASP A 141 -13.49 6.62 -3.65
C ASP A 141 -12.69 6.74 -4.96
N THR A 142 -11.63 5.94 -5.10
CA THR A 142 -10.80 5.95 -6.32
C THR A 142 -11.57 5.50 -7.56
N PHE A 143 -12.50 4.55 -7.41
CA PHE A 143 -13.27 3.99 -8.53
C PHE A 143 -14.75 4.43 -8.56
N ASP A 144 -15.14 5.38 -7.71
CA ASP A 144 -16.54 5.83 -7.54
C ASP A 144 -17.53 4.65 -7.29
N ILE A 145 -17.11 3.69 -6.47
CA ILE A 145 -17.92 2.50 -6.14
C ILE A 145 -18.90 2.85 -5.02
N LEU A 146 -20.18 2.83 -5.35
CA LEU A 146 -21.26 3.11 -4.39
C LEU A 146 -21.73 1.86 -3.61
N SER A 147 -21.33 0.67 -4.04
CA SER A 147 -21.71 -0.58 -3.38
C SER A 147 -20.87 -0.82 -2.13
N GLU A 148 -21.50 -1.26 -1.05
CA GLU A 148 -20.77 -1.64 0.16
C GLU A 148 -19.82 -2.83 -0.09
N PRO A 149 -18.57 -2.79 0.43
CA PRO A 149 -17.65 -3.92 0.36
C PRO A 149 -18.19 -5.17 1.07
N VAL A 150 -18.15 -6.32 0.39
CA VAL A 150 -18.59 -7.62 0.93
C VAL A 150 -17.42 -8.54 1.17
N GLN A 151 -17.29 -9.08 2.38
CA GLN A 151 -16.24 -10.04 2.71
C GLN A 151 -16.48 -11.39 2.00
N VAL A 152 -15.50 -11.86 1.23
CA VAL A 152 -15.62 -13.05 0.36
C VAL A 152 -15.38 -14.36 1.13
N ARG A 153 -14.64 -14.31 2.25
CA ARG A 153 -14.39 -15.46 3.12
C ARG A 153 -14.70 -15.11 4.58
N LYS A 154 -15.58 -15.90 5.21
CA LYS A 154 -15.80 -15.97 6.65
C LYS A 154 -15.27 -17.28 7.20
#